data_AF-A0A1I6KNX5-F1
#
_entry.id   AF-A0A1I6KNX5-F1
#
_cell.length_a   1.000
_cell.length_b   1.000
_cell.length_c   1.000
_cell.angle_alpha   90.00
_cell.angle_beta   90.00
_cell.angle_gamma   90.00
#
_symmetry.space_group_name_H-M   'P 1'
#
loop_
_entity.id
_entity.type
_entity.pdbx_description
1 polymer ?
#
loop_
_entity_poly.entity_id
_entity_poly.type
_entity_poly.pdbx_seq_one_letter_code
_entity_poly.pdbx_strand_id
1 'polypeptide(L)'
;MLLALLGGLWAALTLPLTATAFGSTQWVWVFDSSVYVAARQWANDPYVVFGALASLSFLAIGIALLPDLCRARWGGTVMAWLVIAGAPVTALSYLNTSESAPFHFLWGAEFYILVAIGASGIAAAISAGPHWGIGVRSLLGMTFVVVLVGTLALGYYPHGSLVVLAVEAVVLIAAAPRDAAFAEGSASERDVALQTDSPASS
;
A
#
# COMPACT_ATOMS: atom_id res chain seq x y z
N MET A 1 -6.59 4.47 -8.69
CA MET A 1 -7.57 4.73 -7.62
C MET A 1 -8.52 3.55 -7.38
N LEU A 2 -9.36 3.14 -8.35
CA LEU A 2 -10.30 2.01 -8.19
C LEU A 2 -9.63 0.74 -7.66
N LEU A 3 -8.47 0.38 -8.21
CA LEU A 3 -7.76 -0.83 -7.79
C LEU A 3 -7.29 -0.77 -6.32
N ALA A 4 -6.88 0.40 -5.81
CA ALA A 4 -6.55 0.58 -4.40
C ALA A 4 -7.80 0.41 -3.52
N LEU A 5 -8.94 0.98 -3.93
CA LEU A 5 -10.22 0.79 -3.21
C LEU A 5 -10.64 -0.67 -3.17
N LEU A 6 -10.52 -1.40 -4.28
CA LEU A 6 -10.80 -2.83 -4.33
C LEU A 6 -9.85 -3.62 -3.41
N GLY A 7 -8.56 -3.27 -3.39
CA GLY A 7 -7.59 -3.86 -2.48
C GLY A 7 -7.93 -3.63 -1.01
N GLY A 8 -8.30 -2.39 -0.64
CA GLY A 8 -8.74 -2.04 0.72
C GLY A 8 -10.05 -2.72 1.11
N LEU A 9 -11.03 -2.75 0.21
CA LEU A 9 -12.31 -3.43 0.43
C LEU A 9 -12.12 -4.94 0.60
N TRP A 10 -11.27 -5.56 -0.21
CA TRP A 10 -10.93 -6.98 -0.07
C TRP A 10 -10.33 -7.27 1.31
N ALA A 11 -9.34 -6.47 1.74
CA ALA A 11 -8.76 -6.59 3.08
C ALA A 11 -9.82 -6.42 4.18
N ALA A 12 -10.72 -5.44 4.05
CA ALA A 12 -11.79 -5.25 5.03
C ALA A 12 -12.77 -6.42 5.08
N LEU A 13 -13.13 -6.99 3.91
CA LEU A 13 -14.06 -8.10 3.81
C LEU A 13 -13.49 -9.39 4.36
N THR A 14 -12.20 -9.68 4.15
CA THR A 14 -11.55 -10.90 4.63
C THR A 14 -11.03 -10.81 6.06
N LEU A 15 -10.86 -9.59 6.60
CA LEU A 15 -10.34 -9.35 7.95
C LEU A 15 -11.05 -10.17 9.03
N PRO A 16 -12.41 -10.20 9.10
CA PRO A 16 -13.09 -10.92 10.17
C PRO A 16 -12.78 -12.41 10.20
N LEU A 17 -12.58 -13.04 9.04
CA LEU A 17 -12.30 -14.47 8.91
C LEU A 17 -10.94 -14.81 9.53
N THR A 18 -9.91 -14.05 9.16
CA THR A 18 -8.54 -14.26 9.63
C THR A 18 -8.38 -13.82 11.10
N ALA A 19 -8.94 -12.66 11.47
CA ALA A 19 -8.81 -12.11 12.82
C ALA A 19 -9.47 -12.99 13.88
N THR A 20 -10.66 -13.52 13.59
CA THR A 20 -11.37 -14.41 14.55
C THR A 20 -10.74 -15.79 14.62
N ALA A 21 -10.19 -16.30 13.51
CA ALA A 21 -9.39 -17.54 13.52
C ALA A 21 -8.10 -17.38 14.34
N PHE A 22 -7.51 -16.19 14.37
CA PHE A 22 -6.38 -15.86 15.25
C PHE A 22 -6.78 -15.63 16.72
N GLY A 23 -8.08 -15.54 17.02
CA GLY A 23 -8.60 -15.39 18.39
C GLY A 23 -9.14 -14.00 18.74
N SER A 24 -9.26 -13.07 17.79
CA SER A 24 -9.89 -11.76 18.04
C SER A 24 -11.40 -11.89 18.25
N THR A 25 -11.94 -11.24 19.28
CA THR A 25 -13.38 -11.20 19.57
C THR A 25 -14.10 -10.02 18.93
N GLN A 26 -13.37 -9.03 18.41
CA GLN A 26 -13.93 -7.77 17.89
C GLN A 26 -14.87 -7.96 16.69
N TRP A 27 -14.71 -9.05 15.96
CA TRP A 27 -15.38 -9.29 14.69
C TRP A 27 -16.37 -10.46 14.72
N VAL A 28 -16.63 -11.06 15.89
CA VAL A 28 -17.48 -12.27 15.99
C VAL A 28 -18.89 -12.02 15.45
N TRP A 29 -19.39 -10.80 15.57
CA TRP A 29 -20.72 -10.39 15.09
C TRP A 29 -20.93 -10.59 13.58
N VAL A 30 -19.88 -10.59 12.74
CA VAL A 30 -20.08 -10.79 11.29
C VAL A 30 -20.59 -12.19 10.96
N PHE A 31 -20.42 -13.15 11.87
CA PHE A 31 -20.87 -14.54 11.68
C PHE A 31 -22.36 -14.73 11.91
N ASP A 32 -23.11 -13.67 12.25
CA ASP A 32 -24.56 -13.65 12.11
C ASP A 32 -24.99 -13.70 10.62
N SER A 33 -24.07 -13.36 9.71
CA SER A 33 -24.26 -13.51 8.26
C SER A 33 -23.90 -14.92 7.78
N SER A 34 -24.83 -15.55 7.06
CA SER A 34 -24.63 -16.86 6.44
C SER A 34 -23.46 -16.90 5.45
N VAL A 35 -23.11 -15.76 4.84
CA VAL A 35 -21.99 -15.65 3.89
C VAL A 35 -20.66 -15.90 4.58
N TYR A 36 -20.45 -15.29 5.75
CA TYR A 36 -19.20 -15.45 6.50
C TYR A 36 -19.08 -16.86 7.09
N VAL A 37 -20.20 -17.46 7.52
CA VAL A 37 -20.23 -18.86 7.97
C VAL A 37 -19.86 -19.81 6.84
N ALA A 38 -20.46 -19.64 5.66
CA ALA A 38 -20.16 -20.46 4.48
C ALA A 38 -18.70 -20.32 4.03
N ALA A 39 -18.18 -19.10 3.97
CA ALA A 39 -16.79 -18.83 3.61
C ALA A 39 -15.80 -19.51 4.59
N ARG A 40 -16.10 -19.45 5.90
CA ARG A 40 -15.30 -20.11 6.93
C ARG A 40 -15.29 -21.63 6.77
N GLN A 41 -16.45 -22.23 6.50
CA GLN A 41 -16.58 -23.67 6.29
C GLN A 41 -15.86 -24.14 5.02
N TRP A 42 -15.93 -23.35 3.94
CA TRP A 42 -15.24 -23.65 2.69
C TRP A 42 -13.71 -23.69 2.83
N ALA A 43 -13.14 -22.77 3.62
CA ALA A 43 -11.70 -22.59 3.69
C ALA A 43 -10.95 -23.72 4.43
N ASN A 44 -11.63 -24.55 5.25
CA ASN A 44 -11.07 -25.50 6.23
C ASN A 44 -10.14 -24.86 7.28
N ASP A 45 -9.13 -24.11 6.84
CA ASP A 45 -8.27 -23.22 7.63
C ASP A 45 -8.46 -21.76 7.16
N PRO A 46 -9.42 -21.03 7.76
CA PRO A 46 -9.67 -19.63 7.41
C PRO A 46 -8.47 -18.71 7.67
N TYR A 47 -7.62 -19.03 8.65
CA TYR A 47 -6.46 -18.21 8.96
C TYR A 47 -5.44 -18.26 7.82
N VAL A 48 -5.10 -19.46 7.34
CA VAL A 48 -4.15 -19.64 6.24
C VAL A 48 -4.72 -19.13 4.92
N VAL A 49 -5.97 -19.50 4.59
CA VAL A 49 -6.55 -19.15 3.28
C VAL A 49 -6.78 -17.65 3.14
N PHE A 50 -7.49 -17.02 4.07
CA PHE A 50 -7.81 -15.59 3.98
C PHE A 50 -6.62 -14.71 4.33
N GLY A 51 -5.72 -15.20 5.18
CA GLY A 51 -4.40 -14.62 5.36
C GLY A 51 -3.57 -14.55 4.09
N ALA A 52 -3.43 -15.67 3.37
CA ALA A 52 -2.71 -15.70 2.10
C ALA A 52 -3.39 -14.82 1.04
N LEU A 53 -4.73 -14.79 1.02
CA LEU A 53 -5.50 -13.94 0.10
C LEU A 53 -5.36 -12.43 0.38
N ALA A 54 -4.86 -12.02 1.55
CA ALA A 54 -4.48 -10.62 1.80
C ALA A 54 -3.36 -10.14 0.84
N SER A 55 -2.61 -11.07 0.25
CA SER A 55 -1.64 -10.75 -0.83
C SER A 55 -2.27 -10.02 -2.01
N LEU A 56 -3.54 -10.29 -2.33
CA LEU A 56 -4.26 -9.62 -3.42
C LEU A 56 -4.43 -8.12 -3.13
N SER A 57 -4.62 -7.75 -1.86
CA SER A 57 -4.71 -6.35 -1.43
C SER A 57 -3.38 -5.62 -1.59
N PHE A 58 -2.26 -6.24 -1.15
CA PHE A 58 -0.92 -5.68 -1.39
C PHE A 58 -0.69 -5.43 -2.89
N LEU A 59 -0.97 -6.44 -3.73
CA LEU A 59 -0.76 -6.34 -5.17
C LEU A 59 -1.61 -5.23 -5.79
N ALA A 60 -2.91 -5.20 -5.45
CA ALA A 60 -3.85 -4.21 -5.97
C ALA A 60 -3.46 -2.78 -5.57
N ILE A 61 -3.13 -2.55 -4.29
CA ILE A 61 -2.71 -1.24 -3.78
C ILE A 61 -1.38 -0.83 -4.42
N GLY A 62 -0.40 -1.74 -4.48
CA GLY A 62 0.93 -1.48 -5.05
C GLY A 62 0.87 -1.12 -6.53
N ILE A 63 0.14 -1.88 -7.34
CA ILE A 63 -0.08 -1.57 -8.77
C ILE A 63 -0.79 -0.22 -8.93
N ALA A 64 -1.78 0.07 -8.08
CA ALA A 64 -2.51 1.33 -8.15
C ALA A 64 -1.61 2.55 -7.84
N LEU A 65 -0.68 2.40 -6.89
CA LEU A 65 0.26 3.45 -6.48
C LEU A 65 1.42 3.65 -7.44
N LEU A 66 1.87 2.59 -8.13
CA LEU A 66 3.13 2.57 -8.87
C LEU A 66 3.31 3.75 -9.84
N PRO A 67 2.36 4.11 -10.71
CA PRO A 67 2.56 5.22 -11.66
C PRO A 67 2.76 6.57 -10.97
N ASP A 68 1.99 6.83 -9.91
CA ASP A 68 2.02 8.11 -9.21
C ASP A 68 3.24 8.19 -8.28
N LEU A 69 3.57 7.13 -7.55
CA LEU A 69 4.77 7.12 -6.69
C LEU A 69 6.08 7.13 -7.47
N CYS A 70 6.12 6.64 -8.70
CA CYS A 70 7.28 6.82 -9.57
C CYS A 70 7.57 8.31 -9.87
N ARG A 71 6.54 9.18 -9.89
CA ARG A 71 6.72 10.64 -9.99
C ARG A 71 7.30 11.27 -8.72
N ALA A 72 7.28 10.55 -7.59
CA ALA A 72 7.98 10.92 -6.36
C ALA A 72 9.45 10.43 -6.37
N ARG A 73 9.99 10.02 -7.52
CA ARG A 73 11.39 9.59 -7.73
C ARG A 73 11.71 8.30 -6.96
N TRP A 74 12.99 8.05 -6.71
CA TRP A 74 13.50 6.77 -6.20
C TRP A 74 12.80 6.29 -4.91
N GLY A 75 12.53 7.18 -3.94
CA GLY A 75 11.90 6.80 -2.68
C GLY A 75 10.46 6.33 -2.87
N GLY A 76 9.69 7.04 -3.70
CA GLY A 76 8.34 6.61 -4.08
C GLY A 76 8.34 5.31 -4.88
N THR A 77 9.25 5.16 -5.85
CA THR A 77 9.40 3.91 -6.60
C THR A 77 9.71 2.72 -5.68
N VAL A 78 10.64 2.87 -4.74
CA VAL A 78 10.97 1.82 -3.75
C VAL A 78 9.74 1.47 -2.90
N MET A 79 9.02 2.48 -2.39
CA MET A 79 7.80 2.26 -1.62
C MET A 79 6.75 1.46 -2.41
N ALA A 80 6.48 1.84 -3.67
CA ALA A 80 5.54 1.12 -4.52
C ALA A 80 5.93 -0.36 -4.72
N TRP A 81 7.20 -0.62 -4.99
CA TRP A 81 7.70 -1.99 -5.12
C TRP A 81 7.67 -2.79 -3.83
N LEU A 82 7.90 -2.16 -2.67
CA LEU A 82 7.75 -2.82 -1.37
C LEU A 82 6.29 -3.21 -1.10
N VAL A 83 5.32 -2.36 -1.46
CA VAL A 83 3.90 -2.71 -1.38
C VAL A 83 3.58 -3.90 -2.30
N ILE A 84 4.08 -3.91 -3.53
CA ILE A 84 3.92 -5.05 -4.46
C ILE A 84 4.58 -6.32 -3.89
N ALA A 85 5.80 -6.22 -3.37
CA ALA A 85 6.53 -7.33 -2.77
C ALA A 85 5.84 -7.88 -1.51
N GLY A 86 5.04 -7.08 -0.82
CA GLY A 86 4.17 -7.52 0.27
C GLY A 86 3.22 -8.64 -0.15
N ALA A 87 2.84 -8.73 -1.42
CA ALA A 87 1.96 -9.79 -1.92
C ALA A 87 2.60 -11.19 -1.82
N PRO A 88 3.73 -11.50 -2.50
CA PRO A 88 4.36 -12.80 -2.37
C PRO A 88 4.87 -13.07 -0.94
N VAL A 89 5.34 -12.05 -0.22
CA VAL A 89 5.79 -12.21 1.19
C VAL A 89 4.63 -12.68 2.08
N THR A 90 3.47 -12.03 1.99
CA THR A 90 2.29 -12.37 2.79
C THR A 90 1.77 -13.77 2.43
N ALA A 91 1.68 -14.08 1.13
CA ALA A 91 1.24 -15.40 0.68
C ALA A 91 2.16 -16.51 1.22
N LEU A 92 3.48 -16.34 1.07
CA LEU A 92 4.46 -17.30 1.58
C LEU A 92 4.39 -17.41 3.11
N SER A 93 4.19 -16.30 3.82
CA SER A 93 4.11 -16.30 5.27
C SER A 93 2.94 -17.16 5.77
N TYR A 94 1.74 -16.93 5.26
CA TYR A 94 0.55 -17.68 5.70
C TYR A 94 0.59 -19.15 5.26
N LEU A 95 1.08 -19.46 4.05
CA LEU A 95 1.24 -20.84 3.60
C LEU A 95 2.25 -21.65 4.44
N ASN A 96 3.15 -20.97 5.17
CA ASN A 96 4.13 -21.60 6.05
C ASN A 96 3.80 -21.41 7.55
N THR A 97 2.54 -21.15 7.89
CA THR A 97 2.10 -21.00 9.29
C THR A 97 2.35 -22.27 10.12
N SER A 98 2.20 -23.46 9.53
CA SER A 98 2.43 -24.72 10.25
C SER A 98 3.87 -24.84 10.76
N GLU A 99 4.05 -25.23 12.03
CA GLU A 99 5.38 -25.46 12.63
C GLU A 99 6.22 -26.50 11.89
N SER A 100 5.56 -27.42 11.18
CA SER A 100 6.22 -28.46 10.38
C SER A 100 6.59 -28.01 8.95
N ALA A 101 6.27 -26.77 8.55
CA ALA A 101 6.52 -26.29 7.20
C ALA A 101 8.02 -26.00 6.98
N PRO A 102 8.59 -26.30 5.80
CA PRO A 102 10.02 -26.12 5.53
C PRO A 102 10.48 -24.66 5.62
N PHE A 103 9.58 -23.70 5.43
CA PHE A 103 9.85 -22.27 5.56
C PHE A 103 9.06 -21.63 6.70
N HIS A 104 8.81 -22.35 7.80
CA HIS A 104 8.08 -21.81 8.97
C HIS A 104 8.70 -20.52 9.52
N PHE A 105 10.03 -20.33 9.38
CA PHE A 105 10.71 -19.09 9.76
C PHE A 105 10.20 -17.83 9.01
N LEU A 106 9.44 -17.98 7.93
CA LEU A 106 8.79 -16.89 7.21
C LEU A 106 7.42 -16.51 7.81
N TRP A 107 6.89 -17.25 8.77
CA TRP A 107 5.63 -16.90 9.42
C TRP A 107 5.76 -15.57 10.17
N GLY A 108 4.85 -14.62 9.89
CA GLY A 108 4.92 -13.24 10.34
C GLY A 108 5.80 -12.31 9.48
N ALA A 109 6.31 -12.74 8.33
CA ALA A 109 7.16 -11.93 7.46
C ALA A 109 6.49 -10.65 6.96
N GLU A 110 5.16 -10.64 6.87
CA GLU A 110 4.35 -9.48 6.53
C GLU A 110 4.49 -8.32 7.55
N PHE A 111 4.88 -8.60 8.79
CA PHE A 111 5.21 -7.54 9.74
C PHE A 111 6.43 -6.73 9.25
N TYR A 112 7.50 -7.40 8.84
CA TYR A 112 8.72 -6.73 8.38
C TYR A 112 8.51 -5.95 7.09
N ILE A 113 7.69 -6.47 6.15
CA ILE A 113 7.39 -5.73 4.92
C ILE A 113 6.55 -4.48 5.23
N LEU A 114 5.61 -4.53 6.18
CA LEU A 114 4.84 -3.35 6.59
C LEU A 114 5.73 -2.29 7.25
N VAL A 115 6.69 -2.70 8.10
CA VAL A 115 7.70 -1.79 8.66
C VAL A 115 8.53 -1.17 7.54
N ALA A 116 9.00 -1.97 6.57
CA ALA A 116 9.77 -1.48 5.43
C ALA A 116 8.98 -0.48 4.56
N ILE A 117 7.70 -0.76 4.30
CA ILE A 117 6.79 0.16 3.60
C ILE A 117 6.68 1.48 4.38
N GLY A 118 6.40 1.42 5.69
CA GLY A 118 6.31 2.62 6.53
C GLY A 118 7.59 3.45 6.56
N ALA A 119 8.76 2.80 6.69
CA ALA A 119 10.05 3.45 6.66
C ALA A 119 10.37 4.06 5.28
N SER A 120 10.00 3.37 4.19
CA SER A 120 10.18 3.88 2.82
C SER A 120 9.31 5.11 2.54
N GLY A 121 8.20 5.30 3.27
CA GLY A 121 7.38 6.52 3.20
C GLY A 121 8.17 7.80 3.52
N ILE A 122 9.12 7.75 4.46
CA ILE A 122 10.02 8.87 4.76
C ILE A 122 10.93 9.16 3.55
N ALA A 123 11.52 8.12 2.96
CA ALA A 123 12.33 8.27 1.76
C ALA A 123 11.52 8.84 0.58
N ALA A 124 10.29 8.37 0.40
CA ALA A 124 9.36 8.88 -0.61
C ALA A 124 9.01 10.36 -0.37
N ALA A 125 8.74 10.77 0.88
CA ALA A 125 8.44 12.16 1.24
C ALA A 125 9.60 13.13 0.97
N ILE A 126 10.84 12.65 1.18
CA ILE A 126 12.07 13.40 0.89
C ILE A 126 12.29 13.47 -0.63
N SER A 127 12.18 12.33 -1.33
CA SER A 127 12.45 12.26 -2.77
C SER A 127 11.37 12.93 -3.63
N ALA A 128 10.14 13.05 -3.11
CA ALA A 128 9.02 13.69 -3.79
C ALA A 128 9.28 15.15 -4.18
N GLY A 129 10.19 15.88 -3.51
CA GLY A 129 10.54 17.24 -3.92
C GLY A 129 9.39 18.26 -3.78
N PRO A 130 9.56 19.50 -4.28
CA PRO A 130 8.61 20.60 -4.07
C PRO A 130 7.36 20.53 -4.97
N HIS A 131 7.37 19.73 -6.04
CA HIS A 131 6.20 19.56 -6.92
C HIS A 131 5.07 18.77 -6.27
N TRP A 132 5.35 18.04 -5.19
CA TRP A 132 4.33 17.47 -4.33
C TRP A 132 3.98 18.45 -3.21
N GLY A 133 2.69 18.73 -3.03
CA GLY A 133 2.22 19.59 -1.95
C GLY A 133 2.68 19.10 -0.57
N ILE A 134 2.95 20.04 0.34
CA ILE A 134 3.50 19.72 1.67
C ILE A 134 2.65 18.70 2.43
N GLY A 135 1.31 18.80 2.36
CA GLY A 135 0.41 17.86 3.01
C GLY A 135 0.56 16.43 2.49
N VAL A 136 0.80 16.24 1.18
CA VAL A 136 0.98 14.92 0.58
C VAL A 136 2.33 14.32 0.98
N ARG A 137 3.38 15.15 1.05
CA ARG A 137 4.69 14.73 1.54
C ARG A 137 4.65 14.35 3.01
N SER A 138 3.95 15.13 3.83
CA SER A 138 3.72 14.79 5.23
C SER A 138 2.96 13.47 5.38
N LEU A 139 1.93 13.24 4.55
CA LEU A 139 1.20 11.96 4.54
C LEU A 139 2.15 10.79 4.21
N LEU A 140 2.93 10.88 3.12
CA LEU A 140 3.95 9.89 2.76
C LEU A 140 4.91 9.61 3.93
N GLY A 141 5.43 10.66 4.58
CA GLY A 141 6.34 10.52 5.72
C GLY A 141 5.70 9.86 6.94
N MET A 142 4.37 9.92 7.03
CA MET A 142 3.56 9.34 8.11
C MET A 142 3.00 7.95 7.78
N THR A 143 3.34 7.36 6.64
CA THR A 143 2.87 6.01 6.22
C THR A 143 3.00 4.98 7.35
N PHE A 144 4.11 4.96 8.08
CA PHE A 144 4.28 4.03 9.21
C PHE A 144 3.20 4.19 10.29
N VAL A 145 2.88 5.44 10.64
CA VAL A 145 1.83 5.75 11.62
C VAL A 145 0.45 5.38 11.06
N VAL A 146 0.20 5.63 9.77
CA VAL A 146 -1.05 5.25 9.10
C VAL A 146 -1.27 3.73 9.16
N VAL A 147 -0.25 2.96 8.81
CA VAL A 147 -0.25 1.48 8.86
C VAL A 147 -0.46 0.98 10.30
N LEU A 148 0.23 1.56 11.27
CA LEU A 148 0.09 1.20 12.68
C LEU A 148 -1.32 1.50 13.21
N VAL A 149 -1.86 2.68 12.91
CA VAL A 149 -3.23 3.07 13.29
C VAL A 149 -4.23 2.09 12.69
N GLY A 150 -4.06 1.66 11.43
CA GLY A 150 -4.92 0.65 10.81
C GLY A 150 -4.89 -0.69 11.53
N THR A 151 -3.70 -1.18 11.89
CA THR A 151 -3.55 -2.40 12.70
C THR A 151 -4.29 -2.29 14.04
N LEU A 152 -4.08 -1.19 14.76
CA LEU A 152 -4.66 -1.00 16.09
C LEU A 152 -6.18 -0.80 16.03
N ALA A 153 -6.66 0.00 15.08
CA ALA A 153 -8.08 0.33 14.95
C ALA A 153 -8.93 -0.88 14.53
N LEU A 154 -8.39 -1.78 13.71
CA LEU A 154 -9.11 -2.95 13.20
C LEU A 154 -8.70 -4.26 13.89
N GLY A 155 -7.76 -4.19 14.83
CA GLY A 155 -7.39 -5.27 15.75
C GLY A 155 -6.69 -6.47 15.11
N TYR A 156 -6.20 -6.33 13.87
CA TYR A 156 -5.50 -7.42 13.17
C TYR A 156 -4.60 -6.91 12.04
N TYR A 157 -3.37 -7.44 11.96
CA TYR A 157 -2.46 -7.25 10.83
C TYR A 157 -2.39 -8.53 9.98
N PRO A 158 -2.09 -8.45 8.67
CA PRO A 158 -1.84 -7.24 7.90
C PRO A 158 -3.12 -6.52 7.43
N HIS A 159 -4.30 -7.12 7.64
CA HIS A 159 -5.55 -6.62 7.04
C HIS A 159 -5.88 -5.19 7.46
N GLY A 160 -5.81 -4.87 8.76
CA GLY A 160 -6.09 -3.53 9.25
C GLY A 160 -5.18 -2.47 8.64
N SER A 161 -3.89 -2.78 8.52
CA SER A 161 -2.91 -1.95 7.82
C SER A 161 -3.29 -1.72 6.36
N LEU A 162 -3.69 -2.78 5.65
CA LEU A 162 -4.03 -2.72 4.23
C LEU A 162 -5.27 -1.87 3.95
N VAL A 163 -6.27 -1.91 4.83
CA VAL A 163 -7.46 -1.06 4.72
C VAL A 163 -7.07 0.42 4.77
N VAL A 164 -6.28 0.83 5.77
CA VAL A 164 -5.92 2.24 5.92
C VAL A 164 -4.86 2.66 4.88
N LEU A 165 -3.92 1.78 4.52
CA LEU A 165 -2.97 2.01 3.43
C LEU A 165 -3.69 2.20 2.09
N ALA A 166 -4.81 1.51 1.84
CA ALA A 166 -5.62 1.74 0.64
C ALA A 166 -6.28 3.12 0.64
N VAL A 167 -6.75 3.61 1.79
CA VAL A 167 -7.30 4.97 1.94
C VAL A 167 -6.20 6.01 1.69
N GLU A 168 -5.03 5.83 2.31
CA GLU A 168 -3.85 6.66 2.04
C GLU A 168 -3.51 6.64 0.55
N ALA A 169 -3.47 5.47 -0.08
CA ALA A 169 -3.17 5.35 -1.50
C ALA A 169 -4.16 6.12 -2.38
N VAL A 170 -5.45 6.12 -2.05
CA VAL A 170 -6.46 6.92 -2.76
C VAL A 170 -6.16 8.42 -2.64
N VAL A 171 -5.81 8.90 -1.44
CA VAL A 171 -5.45 10.31 -1.22
C VAL A 171 -4.19 10.68 -2.00
N LEU A 172 -3.16 9.84 -1.95
CA LEU A 172 -1.90 10.04 -2.68
C LEU A 172 -2.13 10.10 -4.19
N ILE A 173 -2.91 9.17 -4.74
CA ILE A 173 -3.26 9.13 -6.16
C ILE A 173 -4.08 10.38 -6.54
N ALA A 174 -5.08 10.75 -5.74
CA ALA A 174 -5.91 11.92 -6.02
C ALA A 174 -5.11 13.23 -6.02
N ALA A 175 -4.13 13.34 -5.11
CA ALA A 175 -3.29 14.53 -4.95
C ALA A 175 -1.97 14.50 -5.75
N ALA A 176 -1.72 13.44 -6.53
CA ALA A 176 -0.51 13.30 -7.31
C ALA A 176 -0.40 14.43 -8.37
N PRO A 177 0.80 15.02 -8.57
CA PRO A 177 1.02 16.02 -9.59
C PRO A 177 0.65 15.51 -10.98
N ARG A 178 -0.09 16.32 -11.75
CA ARG A 178 -0.51 16.01 -13.13
C ARG A 178 0.35 16.79 -14.12
N ASP A 179 0.60 16.19 -15.28
CA ASP A 179 1.65 16.57 -16.24
C ASP A 179 1.56 18.01 -16.79
N ALA A 180 0.42 18.70 -16.63
CA ALA A 180 0.29 20.13 -16.95
C ALA A 180 1.32 21.01 -16.21
N ALA A 181 1.66 20.66 -14.95
CA ALA A 181 2.67 21.38 -14.16
C ALA A 181 4.12 21.10 -14.62
N PHE A 182 4.37 20.04 -15.39
CA PHE A 182 5.69 19.71 -15.96
C PHE A 182 5.90 20.30 -17.36
N ALA A 183 4.81 20.59 -18.08
CA ALA A 183 4.86 21.21 -19.40
C ALA A 183 5.30 22.68 -19.35
N GLU A 184 4.81 23.47 -18.39
CA GLU A 184 5.09 24.91 -18.29
C GLU A 184 6.56 25.23 -17.96
N GLY A 185 7.21 24.42 -17.11
CA GLY A 185 8.63 24.61 -16.78
C GLY A 185 9.58 24.36 -17.96
N SER A 186 9.26 23.37 -18.80
CA SER A 186 10.09 23.01 -19.97
C SER A 186 9.86 23.90 -21.19
N ALA A 187 8.75 24.65 -21.23
CA ALA A 187 8.49 25.69 -22.22
C ALA A 187 9.29 26.96 -21.88
N SER A 188 9.29 27.37 -20.61
CA SER A 188 10.06 28.54 -20.15
C SER A 188 11.56 28.38 -20.34
N GLU A 189 12.14 27.20 -20.09
CA GLU A 189 13.57 26.95 -20.34
C GLU A 189 13.93 26.94 -21.85
N ARG A 190 13.01 26.44 -22.70
CA ARG A 190 13.20 26.46 -24.16
C ARG A 190 13.13 27.87 -24.74
N ASP A 191 12.23 28.70 -24.25
CA ASP A 191 12.10 30.09 -24.70
C ASP A 191 13.32 30.94 -24.28
N VAL A 192 13.88 30.69 -23.09
CA VAL A 192 15.13 31.34 -22.65
C VAL A 192 16.33 30.91 -23.51
N ALA A 193 16.45 29.62 -23.81
CA ALA A 193 17.54 29.11 -24.66
C ALA A 193 17.47 29.66 -26.11
N LEU A 194 16.25 29.83 -26.65
CA LEU A 194 16.05 30.42 -27.98
C LEU A 194 16.36 31.93 -28.02
N GLN A 195 16.23 32.64 -26.89
CA GLN A 195 16.56 34.06 -26.80
C GLN A 195 18.07 34.33 -26.75
N THR A 196 18.87 33.39 -26.20
CA THR A 196 20.32 33.54 -26.10
C THR A 196 21.07 33.27 -27.40
N ASP A 197 20.44 32.58 -28.35
CA ASP A 197 21.06 32.19 -29.64
C ASP A 197 20.78 33.18 -30.78
N SER A 198 20.12 34.30 -30.52
CA SER A 198 19.88 35.31 -31.56
C SER A 198 21.17 36.11 -31.81
N PRO A 199 21.86 35.94 -32.95
CA PRO A 199 23.09 36.68 -33.21
C PRO A 199 22.76 38.16 -33.30
N ALA A 200 23.49 38.98 -32.55
CA ALA A 200 23.38 40.44 -32.62
C ALA A 200 23.63 40.87 -34.06
N SER A 201 22.58 41.33 -34.74
CA SER A 201 22.67 41.87 -36.09
C SER A 201 23.45 43.18 -36.05
N SER A 202 24.72 43.12 -36.47
CA SER A 202 25.62 44.25 -36.71
C SER A 202 25.46 44.80 -38.13
#